data_AF-A0A151MZS6-F1
#
_entry.id   AF-A0A151MZS6-F1
#
_cell.length_a   1.000
_cell.length_b   1.000
_cell.length_c   1.000
_cell.angle_alpha   90.00
_cell.angle_beta   90.00
_cell.angle_gamma   90.00
#
_symmetry.space_group_name_H-M   'P 1'
#
loop_
_entity.id
_entity.type
_entity.pdbx_description
1 polymer ?
#
loop_
_entity_poly.entity_id
_entity_poly.type
_entity_poly.pdbx_seq_one_letter_code
_entity_poly.pdbx_strand_id
1 'polypeptide(L)'
;MFYLAAAVSDFYVPASEMPEHKVQSSEGPLQITMKMVPKMLSPLVKEWAPEAFVISFKLETDPDILIDKSRKALEKYRHQVVIANILESRRTSVIVVTKDSQTKLSLSDEEVAQGVEIEEKIVNHLQAQHTAFIEKQNSDGKGTACARSDSSEAN
;
A
#
# COMPACT_ATOMS: atom_id res chain seq x y z
N MET A 1 -1.92 11.46 -0.81
CA MET A 1 -1.43 10.21 -0.20
C MET A 1 -2.54 9.17 -0.21
N PHE A 2 -2.24 7.91 -0.51
CA PHE A 2 -3.11 6.75 -0.31
C PHE A 2 -2.56 5.87 0.82
N TYR A 3 -3.39 5.56 1.81
CA TYR A 3 -3.07 4.67 2.94
C TYR A 3 -3.96 3.42 2.87
N LEU A 4 -3.48 2.37 2.19
CA LEU A 4 -4.28 1.21 1.81
C LEU A 4 -4.21 0.09 2.88
N ALA A 5 -4.87 0.30 4.02
CA ALA A 5 -4.86 -0.63 5.16
C ALA A 5 -5.99 -1.69 5.15
N ALA A 6 -6.87 -1.66 4.15
CA ALA A 6 -8.00 -2.59 4.06
C ALA A 6 -7.53 -4.03 3.76
N ALA A 7 -8.12 -5.01 4.45
CA ALA A 7 -7.97 -6.43 4.11
C ALA A 7 -8.90 -6.76 2.92
N VAL A 8 -8.38 -6.63 1.70
CA VAL A 8 -9.12 -6.89 0.47
C VAL A 8 -9.09 -8.38 0.15
N SER A 9 -10.24 -8.97 -0.18
CA SER A 9 -10.33 -10.38 -0.59
C SER A 9 -9.50 -10.65 -1.84
N ASP A 10 -8.70 -11.73 -1.84
CA ASP A 10 -7.95 -12.17 -3.03
C ASP A 10 -8.82 -12.93 -4.04
N PHE A 11 -10.00 -13.38 -3.61
CA PHE A 11 -10.95 -14.14 -4.41
C PHE A 11 -12.35 -13.55 -4.32
N TYR A 12 -13.14 -13.71 -5.39
CA TYR A 12 -14.54 -13.27 -5.44
C TYR A 12 -15.38 -14.23 -6.30
N VAL A 13 -16.70 -14.14 -6.16
CA VAL A 13 -17.66 -14.81 -7.05
C VAL A 13 -18.19 -13.77 -8.04
N PRO A 14 -18.02 -13.95 -9.36
CA PRO A 14 -18.57 -13.04 -10.36
C PRO A 14 -20.09 -12.91 -10.22
N ALA A 15 -20.63 -11.71 -10.50
CA ALA A 15 -22.07 -11.48 -10.44
C ALA A 15 -22.88 -12.43 -11.36
N SER A 16 -22.30 -12.82 -12.50
CA SER A 16 -22.90 -13.80 -13.43
C SER A 16 -22.95 -15.24 -12.88
N GLU A 17 -22.20 -15.53 -11.82
CA GLU A 17 -22.09 -16.85 -11.18
C GLU A 17 -22.68 -16.83 -9.76
N MET A 18 -23.19 -15.69 -9.30
CA MET A 18 -23.71 -15.53 -7.95
C MET A 18 -25.15 -16.09 -7.86
N PRO A 19 -25.43 -17.05 -6.96
CA PRO A 19 -26.78 -17.57 -6.80
C PRO A 19 -27.75 -16.50 -6.29
N GLU A 20 -28.95 -16.43 -6.88
CA GLU A 20 -30.00 -15.50 -6.43
C GLU A 20 -30.62 -15.91 -5.09
N HIS A 21 -30.56 -17.20 -4.77
CA HIS A 21 -31.20 -17.78 -3.60
C HIS A 21 -30.17 -18.46 -2.69
N LYS A 22 -30.56 -18.62 -1.41
CA LYS A 22 -29.76 -19.31 -0.40
C LYS A 22 -29.36 -20.70 -0.91
N VAL A 23 -28.08 -21.02 -0.83
CA VAL A 23 -27.54 -22.37 -1.11
C VAL A 23 -28.16 -23.38 -0.14
N GLN A 24 -28.74 -24.45 -0.68
CA GLN A 24 -29.44 -25.48 0.10
C GLN A 24 -28.46 -26.55 0.62
N SER A 25 -28.73 -27.10 1.80
CA SER A 25 -27.84 -28.06 2.48
C SER A 25 -28.16 -29.54 2.22
N SER A 26 -29.16 -29.83 1.39
CA SER A 26 -29.65 -31.20 1.13
C SER A 26 -28.94 -31.93 -0.01
N GLU A 27 -28.13 -31.24 -0.81
CA GLU A 27 -27.60 -31.74 -2.08
C GLU A 27 -26.16 -32.29 -2.00
N GLY A 28 -25.69 -32.60 -0.79
CA GLY A 28 -24.34 -33.14 -0.57
C GLY A 28 -23.33 -32.08 -0.12
N PRO A 29 -22.02 -32.35 -0.26
CA PRO A 29 -20.98 -31.47 0.25
C PRO A 29 -20.94 -30.13 -0.51
N LEU A 30 -20.75 -29.04 0.24
CA LEU A 30 -20.65 -27.69 -0.33
C LEU A 30 -19.31 -27.51 -1.05
N GLN A 31 -19.36 -27.22 -2.34
CA GLN A 31 -18.20 -26.81 -3.14
C GLN A 31 -18.34 -25.35 -3.57
N ILE A 32 -17.39 -24.50 -3.18
CA ILE A 32 -17.35 -23.08 -3.57
C ILE A 32 -16.19 -22.90 -4.56
N THR A 33 -16.51 -22.42 -5.76
CA THR A 33 -15.51 -22.00 -6.76
C THR A 33 -15.46 -20.49 -6.80
N MET A 34 -14.25 -19.91 -6.72
CA MET A 34 -14.04 -18.47 -6.73
C MET A 34 -12.99 -18.09 -7.77
N LYS A 35 -13.07 -16.88 -8.30
CA LYS A 35 -12.07 -16.30 -9.21
C LYS A 35 -11.13 -15.37 -8.48
N MET A 36 -9.91 -15.24 -8.99
CA MET A 36 -8.94 -14.28 -8.44
C MET A 36 -9.39 -12.84 -8.69
N VAL A 37 -9.25 -11.99 -7.68
CA VAL A 37 -9.52 -10.54 -7.79
C VAL A 37 -8.43 -9.88 -8.65
N PRO A 38 -8.83 -9.02 -9.62
CA PRO A 38 -7.88 -8.21 -10.38
C PRO A 38 -6.99 -7.35 -9.49
N LYS A 39 -5.70 -7.21 -9.83
CA LYS A 39 -4.73 -6.51 -8.97
C LYS A 39 -4.83 -4.99 -9.15
N MET A 40 -5.73 -4.37 -8.38
CA MET A 40 -6.10 -2.95 -8.50
C MET A 40 -5.01 -1.93 -8.14
N LEU A 41 -3.95 -2.32 -7.42
CA LEU A 41 -2.83 -1.41 -7.12
C LEU A 41 -2.08 -0.95 -8.38
N SER A 42 -1.98 -1.80 -9.42
CA SER A 42 -1.27 -1.43 -10.65
C SER A 42 -1.94 -0.25 -11.37
N PRO A 43 -3.25 -0.29 -11.68
CA PRO A 43 -3.96 0.87 -12.24
C PRO A 43 -3.88 2.11 -11.36
N LEU A 44 -4.01 1.95 -10.03
CA LEU A 44 -3.95 3.07 -9.09
C LEU A 44 -2.64 3.85 -9.23
N VAL A 45 -1.51 3.14 -9.23
CA VAL A 45 -0.17 3.76 -9.24
C VAL A 45 0.23 4.26 -10.63
N LYS A 46 -0.25 3.62 -11.71
CA LYS A 46 0.20 3.94 -13.07
C LYS A 46 -0.71 4.93 -13.81
N GLU A 47 -2.00 4.89 -13.54
CA GLU A 47 -3.01 5.54 -14.38
C GLU A 47 -3.88 6.50 -13.57
N TRP A 48 -4.39 6.08 -12.41
CA TRP A 48 -5.39 6.87 -11.68
C TRP A 48 -4.77 7.98 -10.83
N ALA A 49 -3.63 7.71 -10.20
CA ALA A 49 -2.97 8.67 -9.32
C ALA A 49 -1.43 8.52 -9.37
N PRO A 50 -0.79 8.76 -10.53
CA PRO A 50 0.65 8.52 -10.71
C PRO A 50 1.56 9.42 -9.86
N GLU A 51 1.08 10.60 -9.47
CA GLU A 51 1.82 11.54 -8.62
C GLU A 51 1.55 11.33 -7.12
N ALA A 52 0.67 10.40 -6.75
CA ALA A 52 0.35 10.19 -5.35
C ALA A 52 1.41 9.36 -4.63
N PHE A 53 1.68 9.71 -3.38
CA PHE A 53 2.39 8.84 -2.44
C PHE A 53 1.48 7.71 -1.98
N VAL A 54 1.76 6.49 -2.42
CA VAL A 54 0.96 5.28 -2.19
C VAL A 54 1.65 4.35 -1.20
N ILE A 55 0.95 4.05 -0.12
CA ILE A 55 1.35 3.14 0.95
C ILE A 55 0.40 1.94 0.93
N SER A 56 0.95 0.73 0.93
CA SER A 56 0.15 -0.50 1.08
C SER A 56 0.52 -1.26 2.35
N PHE A 57 -0.37 -2.14 2.80
CA PHE A 57 -0.16 -2.99 3.96
C PHE A 57 0.09 -4.45 3.56
N LYS A 58 1.00 -5.10 4.27
CA LYS A 58 1.28 -6.53 4.13
C LYS A 58 1.23 -7.20 5.49
N LEU A 59 0.13 -7.94 5.72
CA LEU A 59 -0.08 -8.75 6.90
C LEU A 59 0.31 -10.19 6.60
N GLU A 60 1.20 -10.76 7.40
CA GLU A 60 1.58 -12.18 7.33
C GLU A 60 1.56 -12.80 8.73
N THR A 61 1.58 -14.12 8.80
CA THR A 61 1.77 -14.88 10.05
C THR A 61 3.17 -15.43 10.18
N ASP A 62 3.91 -15.52 9.07
CA ASP A 62 5.26 -16.05 9.01
C ASP A 62 6.27 -14.89 8.80
N PRO A 63 7.20 -14.65 9.74
CA PRO A 63 8.19 -13.58 9.63
C PRO A 63 9.20 -13.79 8.51
N ASP A 64 9.49 -15.04 8.12
CA ASP A 64 10.54 -15.35 7.15
C ASP A 64 10.15 -14.91 5.74
N ILE A 65 8.85 -14.85 5.44
CA ILE A 65 8.33 -14.46 4.12
C ILE A 65 7.90 -12.99 4.05
N LEU A 66 7.78 -12.30 5.19
CA LEU A 66 7.15 -10.98 5.27
C LEU A 66 7.90 -9.93 4.44
N ILE A 67 9.22 -9.85 4.60
CA ILE A 67 10.05 -8.86 3.90
C ILE A 67 10.10 -9.16 2.40
N ASP A 68 10.32 -10.41 2.03
CA ASP A 68 10.38 -10.84 0.63
C ASP A 68 9.07 -10.54 -0.12
N LYS A 69 7.93 -10.84 0.49
CA LYS A 69 6.62 -10.52 -0.09
C LYS A 69 6.39 -9.01 -0.18
N SER A 70 6.90 -8.23 0.78
CA SER A 70 6.81 -6.77 0.76
C SER A 70 7.65 -6.18 -0.38
N ARG A 71 8.89 -6.63 -0.56
CA ARG A 71 9.76 -6.21 -1.68
C ARG A 71 9.17 -6.59 -3.04
N LYS A 72 8.63 -7.80 -3.18
CA LYS A 72 7.92 -8.24 -4.39
C LYS A 72 6.71 -7.35 -4.70
N ALA A 73 5.96 -6.90 -3.69
CA ALA A 73 4.85 -5.98 -3.89
C ALA A 73 5.31 -4.59 -4.35
N LEU A 74 6.39 -4.06 -3.77
CA LEU A 74 7.01 -2.80 -4.21
C LEU A 74 7.48 -2.88 -5.66
N GLU A 75 8.18 -3.96 -6.04
CA GLU A 75 8.66 -4.16 -7.40
C GLU A 75 7.50 -4.27 -8.41
N LYS A 76 6.49 -5.08 -8.08
CA LYS A 76 5.33 -5.35 -8.95
C LYS A 76 4.48 -4.10 -9.19
N TYR A 77 4.13 -3.38 -8.12
CA TYR A 77 3.18 -2.27 -8.18
C TYR A 77 3.86 -0.90 -8.29
N ARG A 78 5.17 -0.80 -8.02
CA ARG A 78 5.98 0.42 -8.07
C ARG A 78 5.46 1.57 -7.20
N HIS A 79 4.80 1.22 -6.09
CA HIS A 79 4.41 2.19 -5.05
C HIS A 79 5.56 2.41 -4.06
N GLN A 80 5.42 3.41 -3.19
CA GLN A 80 6.55 3.95 -2.44
C GLN A 80 6.85 3.18 -1.15
N VAL A 81 5.82 2.70 -0.46
CA VAL A 81 5.98 2.10 0.88
C VAL A 81 5.06 0.89 1.07
N VAL A 82 5.60 -0.15 1.70
CA VAL A 82 4.82 -1.23 2.31
C VAL A 82 4.98 -1.16 3.83
N ILE A 83 3.88 -1.08 4.57
CA ILE A 83 3.85 -1.33 6.01
C ILE A 83 3.62 -2.82 6.22
N ALA A 84 4.67 -3.49 6.70
CA ALA A 84 4.71 -4.93 6.87
C ALA A 84 4.51 -5.28 8.35
N ASN A 85 3.55 -6.16 8.66
CA ASN A 85 3.22 -6.54 10.02
C ASN A 85 2.97 -8.04 10.16
N ILE A 86 3.34 -8.58 11.33
CA ILE A 86 3.00 -9.94 11.72
C ILE A 86 1.71 -9.90 12.53
N LEU A 87 0.76 -10.81 12.25
CA LEU A 87 -0.56 -10.83 12.86
C LEU A 87 -0.54 -10.73 14.38
N GLU A 88 0.37 -11.47 15.02
CA GLU A 88 0.49 -11.55 16.48
C GLU A 88 0.97 -10.24 17.11
N SER A 89 1.86 -9.50 16.43
CA SER A 89 2.49 -8.27 16.95
C SER A 89 2.00 -7.00 16.27
N ARG A 90 0.94 -7.08 15.44
CA ARG A 90 0.47 -5.97 14.60
C ARG A 90 0.13 -4.68 15.35
N ARG A 91 -0.19 -4.74 16.65
CA ARG A 91 -0.52 -3.58 17.49
C ARG A 91 0.68 -2.94 18.17
N THR A 92 1.84 -3.59 18.14
CA THR A 92 3.03 -3.17 18.89
C THR A 92 4.28 -3.06 18.03
N SER A 93 4.33 -3.70 16.87
CA SER A 93 5.48 -3.63 15.97
C SER A 93 5.07 -3.73 14.50
N VAL A 94 5.69 -2.88 13.69
CA VAL A 94 5.62 -2.95 12.22
C VAL A 94 7.00 -2.72 11.61
N ILE A 95 7.18 -3.12 10.35
CA ILE A 95 8.37 -2.83 9.56
C ILE A 95 7.94 -1.99 8.37
N VAL A 96 8.45 -0.78 8.28
CA VAL A 96 8.29 0.10 7.11
C VAL A 96 9.30 -0.34 6.07
N VAL A 97 8.83 -0.80 4.92
CA VAL A 97 9.65 -1.30 3.81
C VAL A 97 9.53 -0.33 2.63
N THR A 98 10.65 0.22 2.18
CA THR A 98 10.74 1.01 0.95
C THR A 98 11.50 0.22 -0.11
N LYS A 99 11.83 0.81 -1.27
CA LYS A 99 12.68 0.13 -2.28
C LYS A 99 14.09 -0.13 -1.78
N ASP A 100 14.64 0.78 -0.97
CA ASP A 100 16.07 0.83 -0.65
C ASP A 100 16.36 0.68 0.86
N SER A 101 15.34 0.71 1.72
CA SER A 101 15.50 0.61 3.17
C SER A 101 14.40 -0.19 3.85
N GLN A 102 14.65 -0.62 5.08
CA GLN A 102 13.64 -1.15 5.99
C GLN A 102 13.85 -0.56 7.39
N THR A 103 12.76 -0.17 8.05
CA THR A 103 12.80 0.47 9.37
C THR A 103 11.78 -0.19 10.28
N LYS A 104 12.25 -0.75 11.39
CA LYS A 104 11.37 -1.31 12.42
C LYS A 104 10.83 -0.19 13.30
N LEU A 105 9.51 -0.14 13.46
CA LEU A 105 8.83 0.70 14.45
C LEU A 105 8.20 -0.23 15.49
N SER A 106 8.51 0.00 16.76
CA SER A 106 7.93 -0.76 17.87
C SER A 106 7.59 0.14 19.04
N LEU A 107 6.55 -0.23 19.79
CA LEU A 107 6.22 0.37 21.08
C LEU A 107 7.07 -0.27 22.18
N SER A 108 7.51 0.54 23.15
CA SER A 108 8.05 0.05 24.42
C SER A 108 6.93 -0.31 25.40
N ASP A 109 7.26 -1.03 26.46
CA ASP A 109 6.29 -1.42 27.48
C ASP A 109 5.70 -0.19 28.19
N GLU A 110 6.49 0.88 28.36
CA GLU A 110 6.02 2.16 28.92
C GLU A 110 5.04 2.86 27.98
N GLU A 111 5.31 2.88 26.67
CA GLU A 111 4.40 3.46 25.67
C GLU A 111 3.08 2.69 25.64
N VAL A 112 3.13 1.35 25.71
CA VAL A 112 1.93 0.50 25.80
C VAL A 112 1.17 0.79 27.10
N ALA A 113 1.86 0.93 28.24
CA ALA A 113 1.23 1.26 29.52
C ALA A 113 0.59 2.66 29.55
N GLN A 114 1.13 3.60 28.77
CA GLN A 114 0.58 4.95 28.57
C GLN A 114 -0.58 4.98 27.56
N GLY A 115 -0.89 3.86 26.91
CA GLY A 115 -1.96 3.77 25.93
C GLY A 115 -1.59 4.32 24.55
N VAL A 116 -0.30 4.47 24.25
CA VAL A 116 0.18 4.88 22.92
C VAL A 116 -0.14 3.79 21.90
N GLU A 117 -0.68 4.19 20.75
CA GLU A 117 -0.97 3.28 19.65
C GLU A 117 0.16 3.27 18.60
N ILE A 118 0.42 2.11 17.98
CA ILE A 118 1.49 1.97 16.97
C ILE A 118 1.26 2.88 15.76
N GLU A 119 0.00 3.19 15.48
CA GLU A 119 -0.46 4.12 14.45
C GLU A 119 0.18 5.50 14.61
N GLU A 120 0.42 5.99 15.84
CA GLU A 120 1.09 7.28 16.06
C GLU A 120 2.52 7.27 15.48
N LYS A 121 3.28 6.18 15.73
CA LYS A 121 4.63 6.02 15.17
C LYS A 121 4.60 5.86 13.65
N ILE A 122 3.63 5.12 13.14
CA ILE A 122 3.46 4.91 11.69
C ILE A 122 3.18 6.24 10.99
N VAL A 123 2.21 7.01 11.48
CA VAL A 123 1.80 8.29 10.89
C VAL A 123 2.95 9.29 10.94
N ASN A 124 3.63 9.43 12.08
CA ASN A 124 4.78 10.33 12.21
C ASN A 124 5.90 9.98 11.21
N HIS A 125 6.21 8.69 11.05
CA HIS A 125 7.22 8.24 10.11
C HIS A 125 6.81 8.49 8.65
N LEU A 126 5.55 8.18 8.29
CA LEU A 126 5.03 8.35 6.94
C LEU A 126 4.84 9.82 6.54
N GLN A 127 4.51 10.69 7.51
CA GLN A 127 4.44 12.13 7.26
C GLN A 127 5.79 12.68 6.81
N ALA A 128 6.87 12.34 7.51
CA ALA A 128 8.22 12.77 7.12
C ALA A 128 8.61 12.28 5.72
N GLN A 129 8.31 11.01 5.40
CA GLN A 129 8.56 10.48 4.04
C GLN A 129 7.72 11.17 2.97
N HIS A 130 6.46 11.49 3.27
CA HIS A 130 5.59 12.19 2.33
C HIS A 130 6.03 13.64 2.09
N THR A 131 6.49 14.35 3.12
CA THR A 131 7.08 15.69 2.97
C THR A 131 8.27 15.64 2.01
N ALA A 132 9.20 14.71 2.23
CA ALA A 132 10.37 14.52 1.35
C ALA A 132 9.96 14.15 -0.09
N PHE A 133 8.90 13.34 -0.24
CA PHE A 133 8.35 12.99 -1.55
C PHE A 133 7.81 14.22 -2.30
N ILE A 134 7.04 15.08 -1.62
CA ILE A 134 6.51 16.33 -2.19
C ILE A 134 7.65 17.27 -2.60
N GLU A 135 8.65 17.45 -1.73
CA GLU A 135 9.81 18.31 -2.02
C GLU A 135 10.56 17.85 -3.27
N LYS A 136 10.77 16.53 -3.40
CA LYS A 136 11.42 15.94 -4.58
C LYS A 136 10.60 16.14 -5.87
N GLN A 137 9.29 15.96 -5.82
CA GLN A 137 8.45 16.22 -7.00
C GLN A 137 8.47 17.69 -7.41
N ASN A 138 8.48 18.61 -6.44
CA ASN A 138 8.57 20.04 -6.72
C ASN A 138 9.93 20.44 -7.32
N SER A 139 11.02 19.77 -6.95
CA SER A 139 12.34 20.01 -7.57
C SER A 139 12.40 19.46 -9.00
N ASP A 140 11.82 18.28 -9.24
CA ASP A 140 11.82 17.64 -10.57
C ASP A 140 10.91 18.40 -11.57
N GLY A 141 9.81 18.99 -11.09
CA GLY A 141 8.88 19.78 -11.91
C GLY A 141 9.43 21.14 -12.39
N LYS A 142 10.45 21.70 -11.73
CA LYS A 142 11.09 22.97 -12.15
C LYS A 142 12.03 22.84 -13.35
N GLY A 143 12.36 21.61 -13.78
CA GLY A 143 13.25 21.36 -14.92
C GLY A 143 12.66 21.55 -16.32
N THR A 144 11.33 21.71 -16.45
CA THR A 144 10.64 21.65 -17.76
C THR A 144 10.00 22.97 -18.22
N ALA A 145 10.21 24.08 -17.50
CA ALA A 145 9.53 25.36 -17.76
C ALA A 145 10.41 26.48 -18.34
N CYS A 146 11.67 26.21 -18.72
CA CYS A 146 12.57 27.23 -19.28
C CYS A 146 13.03 26.88 -20.70
N ALA A 147 12.09 26.92 -21.66
CA ALA A 147 12.38 27.01 -23.09
C ALA A 147 11.12 27.48 -23.85
N ARG A 148 10.72 28.74 -23.63
CA ARG A 148 9.98 29.48 -24.67
C ARG A 148 10.91 30.60 -25.09
N SER A 149 11.53 30.37 -26.25
CA SER A 149 12.28 31.34 -27.02
C SER A 149 11.40 32.56 -27.30
N ASP A 150 11.78 33.70 -26.76
CA ASP A 150 11.45 34.99 -27.35
C ASP A 150 11.99 35.00 -28.78
N SER A 151 11.09 34.87 -29.75
CA SER A 151 11.34 35.25 -31.14
C SER A 151 10.70 36.61 -31.33
N SER A 152 11.53 37.64 -31.19
CA SER A 152 11.30 38.97 -31.70
C SER A 152 11.16 38.91 -33.22
N GLU A 153 9.95 39.13 -33.75
CA GLU A 153 9.77 39.53 -35.14
C GLU A 153 9.94 41.05 -35.24
N ALA A 154 11.10 41.45 -35.75
CA ALA A 154 11.36 42.77 -36.31
C ALA A 154 11.71 42.57 -37.79
N ASN A 155 10.71 42.81 -38.67
CA ASN A 155 10.75 43.55 -39.94
C ASN A 155 9.58 43.13 -40.83
#